data_AF-T0YSH9-F1
#
_entry.id   AF-T0YSH9-F1
#
_cell.length_a   1.000
_cell.length_b   1.000
_cell.length_c   1.000
_cell.angle_alpha   90.00
_cell.angle_beta   90.00
_cell.angle_gamma   90.00
#
_symmetry.space_group_name_H-M   'P 1'
#
loop_
_entity.id
_entity.type
_entity.pdbx_description
1 polymer ?
#
loop_
_entity_poly.entity_id
_entity_poly.type
_entity_poly.pdbx_seq_one_letter_code
_entity_poly.pdbx_strand_id
1 'polypeptide(L)'
;TDSVLFNTTATATSTGAINSTSDSYLPLGGLVPLWLMQLGEVVYGGIGSGFYGMMLFVLVAVFVAGLMVGRTPEYLGKKIETFDMKMVALGILVTPAIILLGTAVAVLIPHATSVLGNPGPHGFTEILYAFSSVANNNGSAMGGLTVTSTFYQVATGLAMLMGRFWFALPVMALAGSMVMKKKIPPNLGTLPTHTPLFITLLIGTVILVSALNFLPALSLGPLIEHFILIHTH
;
A
#
# COMPACT_ATOMS: atom_id res chain seq x y z
N THR A 1 -14.84 -18.40 8.56
CA THR A 1 -15.26 -17.20 7.81
C THR A 1 -15.00 -15.94 8.61
N ASP A 2 -15.42 -15.89 9.88
CA ASP A 2 -15.25 -14.72 10.75
C ASP A 2 -13.79 -14.30 10.96
N SER A 3 -12.89 -15.27 11.12
CA SER A 3 -11.44 -15.05 11.19
C SER A 3 -10.88 -14.35 9.95
N VAL A 4 -11.25 -14.82 8.75
CA VAL A 4 -10.80 -14.25 7.48
C VAL A 4 -11.37 -12.86 7.27
N LEU A 5 -12.66 -12.66 7.60
CA LEU A 5 -13.29 -11.35 7.54
C LEU A 5 -12.57 -10.35 8.44
N PHE A 6 -12.32 -10.72 9.70
CA PHE A 6 -11.63 -9.87 10.66
C PHE A 6 -10.21 -9.51 10.22
N ASN A 7 -9.45 -10.49 9.72
CA ASN A 7 -8.09 -10.24 9.29
C ASN A 7 -8.05 -9.31 8.05
N THR A 8 -9.00 -9.50 7.13
CA THR A 8 -9.17 -8.63 5.95
C THR A 8 -9.56 -7.20 6.36
N THR A 9 -10.48 -7.04 7.32
CA THR A 9 -10.89 -5.70 7.77
C THR A 9 -9.76 -5.02 8.54
N ALA A 10 -9.11 -5.71 9.49
CA ALA A 10 -8.02 -5.16 10.28
C ALA A 10 -6.81 -4.76 9.44
N THR A 11 -6.55 -5.50 8.34
CA THR A 11 -5.50 -5.15 7.37
C THR A 11 -5.90 -4.07 6.38
N ALA A 12 -7.18 -3.91 6.07
CA ALA A 12 -7.67 -2.80 5.24
C ALA A 12 -7.72 -1.46 6.01
N THR A 13 -8.01 -1.50 7.31
CA THR A 13 -8.17 -0.31 8.16
C THR A 13 -6.90 0.09 8.91
N SER A 14 -5.73 -0.40 8.50
CA SER A 14 -4.44 -0.14 9.16
C SER A 14 -4.47 -0.36 10.68
N THR A 15 -5.31 -1.28 11.17
CA THR A 15 -5.53 -1.47 12.61
C THR A 15 -4.50 -2.41 13.21
N GLY A 16 -4.10 -3.44 12.46
CA GLY A 16 -3.09 -4.40 12.89
C GLY A 16 -3.55 -5.41 13.93
N ALA A 17 -4.80 -5.33 14.38
CA ALA A 17 -5.37 -6.32 15.28
C ALA A 17 -5.51 -7.68 14.58
N ILE A 18 -5.10 -8.74 15.27
CA ILE A 18 -5.12 -10.11 14.73
C ILE A 18 -5.96 -10.97 15.66
N ASN A 19 -6.98 -11.63 15.11
CA ASN A 19 -7.75 -12.66 15.81
C ASN A 19 -7.39 -14.08 15.36
N SER A 20 -6.55 -14.21 14.33
CA SER A 20 -6.05 -15.47 13.79
C SER A 20 -4.81 -15.21 12.94
N THR A 21 -3.79 -16.03 13.16
CA THR A 21 -2.46 -15.91 12.57
C THR A 21 -2.51 -16.10 11.04
N SER A 22 -2.17 -15.07 10.26
CA SER A 22 -2.13 -15.16 8.79
C SER A 22 -1.04 -16.09 8.26
N ASP A 23 -0.03 -16.41 9.08
CA ASP A 23 0.98 -17.45 8.83
C ASP A 23 0.37 -18.84 8.61
N SER A 24 -0.78 -19.12 9.23
CA SER A 24 -1.44 -20.42 9.13
C SER A 24 -2.52 -20.46 8.05
N TYR A 25 -2.64 -19.42 7.23
CA TYR A 25 -3.64 -19.37 6.17
C TYR A 25 -3.15 -20.10 4.93
N LEU A 26 -4.09 -20.52 4.08
CA LEU A 26 -3.75 -20.92 2.71
C LEU A 26 -3.07 -19.74 1.98
N PRO A 27 -2.22 -19.99 0.97
CA PRO A 27 -1.42 -18.93 0.35
C PRO A 27 -2.25 -17.75 -0.18
N LEU A 28 -3.38 -18.03 -0.84
CA LEU A 28 -4.30 -16.97 -1.29
C LEU A 28 -5.05 -16.28 -0.13
N GLY A 29 -5.28 -16.99 0.97
CA GLY A 29 -5.86 -16.43 2.17
C GLY A 29 -4.92 -15.42 2.85
N GLY A 30 -3.62 -15.70 2.88
CA GLY A 30 -2.59 -14.76 3.38
C GLY A 30 -2.27 -13.63 2.39
N LEU A 31 -2.43 -13.88 1.08
CA LEU A 31 -2.21 -12.90 0.03
C LEU A 31 -3.16 -11.69 0.13
N VAL A 32 -4.44 -11.90 0.44
CA VAL A 32 -5.42 -10.80 0.45
C VAL A 32 -5.09 -9.75 1.53
N PRO A 33 -4.88 -10.10 2.81
CA PRO A 33 -4.43 -9.15 3.83
C PRO A 33 -3.10 -8.48 3.48
N LEU A 34 -2.14 -9.23 2.93
CA LEU A 34 -0.87 -8.68 2.47
C LEU A 34 -1.06 -7.62 1.38
N TRP A 35 -1.93 -7.91 0.41
CA TRP A 35 -2.22 -7.01 -0.70
C TRP A 35 -2.91 -5.74 -0.23
N LEU A 36 -3.86 -5.85 0.70
CA LEU A 36 -4.58 -4.69 1.22
C LEU A 36 -3.63 -3.68 1.90
N MET A 37 -2.62 -4.16 2.64
CA MET A 37 -1.57 -3.28 3.16
C MET A 37 -0.76 -2.65 2.01
N GLN A 38 -0.39 -3.45 1.01
CA GLN A 38 0.40 -3.02 -0.17
C GLN A 38 -0.36 -2.08 -1.13
N LEU A 39 -1.68 -1.98 -1.04
CA LEU A 39 -2.46 -0.93 -1.69
C LEU A 39 -2.21 0.46 -1.07
N GLY A 40 -1.49 0.53 0.05
CA GLY A 40 -1.16 1.77 0.76
C GLY A 40 -2.18 2.15 1.83
N GLU A 41 -2.92 1.17 2.38
CA GLU A 41 -3.92 1.39 3.44
C GLU A 41 -5.02 2.38 3.05
N VAL A 42 -5.49 2.30 1.80
CA VAL A 42 -6.46 3.26 1.25
C VAL A 42 -7.90 2.76 1.25
N VAL A 43 -8.13 1.47 1.51
CA VAL A 43 -9.47 0.86 1.58
C VAL A 43 -10.02 1.04 3.00
N TYR A 44 -10.76 2.13 3.23
CA TYR A 44 -11.09 2.67 4.57
C TYR A 44 -9.86 3.21 5.31
N GLY A 45 -8.82 2.38 5.43
CA GLY A 45 -7.50 2.76 5.92
C GLY A 45 -7.44 3.18 7.38
N GLY A 46 -6.24 3.62 7.78
CA GLY A 46 -5.99 4.10 9.14
C GLY A 46 -6.64 5.45 9.44
N ILE A 47 -6.75 5.78 10.72
CA ILE A 47 -7.36 7.03 11.21
C ILE A 47 -6.61 8.24 10.61
N GLY A 48 -7.28 8.95 9.70
CA GLY A 48 -6.71 10.05 8.92
C GLY A 48 -5.84 9.59 7.75
N SER A 49 -4.97 8.60 7.96
CA SER A 49 -4.02 8.14 6.94
C SER A 49 -4.64 7.48 5.73
N GLY A 50 -5.71 6.72 5.93
CA GLY A 50 -6.48 6.16 4.82
C GLY A 50 -7.09 7.23 3.93
N PHE A 51 -7.66 8.27 4.54
CA PHE A 51 -8.30 9.34 3.79
C PHE A 51 -7.30 10.14 2.97
N TYR A 52 -6.21 10.62 3.58
CA TYR A 52 -5.23 11.38 2.81
C TYR A 52 -4.52 10.50 1.75
N GLY A 53 -4.37 9.20 2.00
CA GLY A 53 -3.77 8.27 1.05
C GLY A 53 -4.67 8.05 -0.15
N MET A 54 -5.96 7.84 0.11
CA MET A 54 -6.99 7.81 -0.95
C MET A 54 -7.04 9.13 -1.73
N MET A 55 -6.86 10.28 -1.07
CA MET A 55 -6.79 11.57 -1.78
C MET A 55 -5.60 11.65 -2.75
N LEU A 56 -4.44 11.06 -2.43
CA LEU A 56 -3.34 10.98 -3.39
C LEU A 56 -3.74 10.17 -4.64
N PHE A 57 -4.39 9.01 -4.47
CA PHE A 57 -4.90 8.22 -5.59
C PHE A 57 -6.00 8.92 -6.38
N VAL A 58 -6.88 9.67 -5.73
CA VAL A 58 -7.87 10.53 -6.39
C VAL A 58 -7.19 11.54 -7.30
N LEU A 59 -6.10 12.17 -6.85
CA LEU A 59 -5.35 13.12 -7.67
C LEU A 59 -4.65 12.44 -8.85
N VAL A 60 -4.12 11.23 -8.68
CA VAL A 60 -3.60 10.43 -9.80
C VAL A 60 -4.71 10.10 -10.80
N ALA A 61 -5.87 9.62 -10.34
CA ALA A 61 -6.99 9.28 -11.19
C ALA A 61 -7.49 10.49 -11.99
N VAL A 62 -7.65 11.65 -11.34
CA VAL A 62 -8.00 12.91 -11.99
C VAL A 62 -6.93 13.35 -12.99
N PHE A 63 -5.65 13.19 -12.65
CA PHE A 63 -4.53 13.50 -13.53
C PHE A 63 -4.57 12.66 -14.81
N VAL A 64 -4.69 11.34 -14.67
CA VAL A 64 -4.78 10.41 -15.80
C VAL A 64 -6.01 10.69 -16.64
N ALA A 65 -7.19 10.89 -16.03
CA ALA A 65 -8.40 11.21 -16.77
C ALA A 65 -8.31 12.54 -17.54
N GLY A 66 -7.75 13.58 -16.91
CA GLY A 66 -7.52 14.87 -17.57
C GLY A 66 -6.63 14.71 -18.80
N LEU A 67 -5.53 13.97 -18.67
CA LEU A 67 -4.62 13.68 -19.78
C LEU A 67 -5.30 12.90 -20.92
N MET A 68 -6.09 11.87 -20.60
CA MET A 68 -6.78 11.05 -21.61
C MET A 68 -7.80 11.85 -22.45
N VAL A 69 -8.41 12.88 -21.87
CA VAL A 69 -9.39 13.75 -22.55
C VAL A 69 -8.72 15.02 -23.11
N GLY A 70 -7.41 15.19 -22.93
CA GLY A 70 -6.67 16.37 -23.39
C GLY A 70 -7.02 17.66 -22.65
N ARG A 71 -7.39 17.56 -21.36
CA ARG A 71 -7.76 18.69 -20.50
C ARG A 71 -6.79 18.82 -19.33
N THR A 72 -6.65 20.03 -18.80
CA THR A 72 -5.88 20.24 -17.57
C THR A 72 -6.56 19.52 -16.40
N PRO A 73 -5.85 18.69 -15.64
CA PRO A 73 -6.42 18.00 -14.48
C PRO A 73 -6.93 18.97 -13.41
N GLU A 74 -8.13 18.68 -12.90
CA GLU A 74 -8.83 19.53 -11.93
C GLU A 74 -9.63 18.67 -10.95
N TYR A 75 -9.45 18.91 -9.65
CA TYR A 75 -10.23 18.28 -8.60
C TYR A 75 -10.93 19.34 -7.73
N LEU A 76 -12.25 19.22 -7.58
CA LEU A 76 -13.09 20.16 -6.81
C LEU A 76 -12.92 21.64 -7.21
N GLY A 77 -12.68 21.92 -8.49
CA GLY A 77 -12.45 23.28 -8.98
C GLY A 77 -11.00 23.76 -8.85
N LYS A 78 -10.08 22.95 -8.29
CA LYS A 78 -8.67 23.30 -8.13
C LYS A 78 -7.82 22.57 -9.17
N LYS A 79 -7.04 23.34 -9.93
CA LYS A 79 -6.10 22.79 -10.92
C LYS A 79 -4.98 22.01 -10.24
N ILE A 80 -4.63 20.87 -10.80
CA ILE A 80 -3.48 20.08 -10.38
C ILE A 80 -2.30 20.45 -11.27
N GLU A 81 -1.23 20.96 -10.68
CA GLU A 81 -0.05 21.47 -11.35
C GLU A 81 1.14 20.52 -11.13
N THR A 82 2.26 20.82 -11.78
CA THR A 82 3.47 19.98 -11.75
C THR A 82 4.00 19.75 -10.33
N PHE A 83 3.94 20.78 -9.47
CA PHE A 83 4.37 20.64 -8.07
C PHE A 83 3.51 19.62 -7.31
N ASP A 84 2.19 19.69 -7.46
CA ASP A 84 1.27 18.79 -6.77
C ASP A 84 1.49 17.34 -7.21
N MET A 85 1.67 17.12 -8.51
CA MET A 85 1.93 15.79 -9.04
C MET A 85 3.26 15.22 -8.58
N LYS A 86 4.29 16.06 -8.37
CA LYS A 86 5.54 15.61 -7.73
C LYS A 86 5.30 15.16 -6.30
N MET A 87 4.50 15.91 -5.53
CA MET A 87 4.18 15.53 -4.14
C MET A 87 3.32 14.26 -4.09
N VAL A 88 2.32 14.14 -4.97
CA VAL A 88 1.49 12.93 -5.10
C VAL A 88 2.35 11.71 -5.45
N ALA A 89 3.25 11.84 -6.43
CA ALA A 89 4.15 10.77 -6.83
C ALA A 89 5.08 10.36 -5.67
N LEU A 90 5.66 11.32 -4.96
CA LEU A 90 6.47 11.04 -3.78
C LEU A 90 5.66 10.30 -2.71
N GLY A 91 4.46 10.78 -2.36
CA GLY A 91 3.63 10.13 -1.34
C GLY A 91 3.29 8.67 -1.67
N ILE A 92 2.94 8.38 -2.94
CA ILE A 92 2.58 7.02 -3.37
C ILE A 92 3.80 6.09 -3.48
N LEU A 93 4.99 6.61 -3.80
CA LEU A 93 6.19 5.80 -4.01
C LEU A 93 7.01 5.54 -2.73
N VAL A 94 6.79 6.33 -1.68
CA VAL A 94 7.54 6.19 -0.42
C VAL A 94 7.34 4.82 0.23
N THR A 95 6.08 4.40 0.43
CA THR A 95 5.84 3.12 1.14
C THR A 95 6.28 1.91 0.31
N PRO A 96 6.00 1.78 -1.01
CA PRO A 96 6.52 0.67 -1.80
C PRO A 96 8.05 0.61 -1.83
N ALA A 97 8.74 1.75 -1.92
CA ALA A 97 10.20 1.77 -1.88
C ALA A 97 10.75 1.23 -0.56
N ILE A 98 10.18 1.64 0.58
CA ILE A 98 10.59 1.14 1.91
C ILE A 98 10.35 -0.35 2.02
N ILE A 99 9.19 -0.84 1.57
CA ILE A 99 8.84 -2.27 1.63
C ILE A 99 9.82 -3.11 0.82
N LEU A 100 10.03 -2.75 -0.44
CA LEU A 100 10.86 -3.53 -1.36
C LEU A 100 12.34 -3.48 -0.95
N LEU A 101 12.85 -2.32 -0.55
CA LEU A 101 14.23 -2.18 -0.09
C LEU A 101 14.46 -2.90 1.24
N GLY A 102 13.54 -2.76 2.20
CA GLY A 102 13.60 -3.46 3.49
C GLY A 102 13.57 -4.97 3.32
N THR A 103 12.65 -5.46 2.49
CA THR A 103 12.56 -6.89 2.14
C THR A 103 13.84 -7.36 1.47
N ALA A 104 14.35 -6.62 0.47
CA ALA A 104 15.59 -6.96 -0.24
C ALA A 104 16.80 -7.04 0.70
N VAL A 105 16.94 -6.10 1.63
CA VAL A 105 18.03 -6.14 2.62
C VAL A 105 17.89 -7.34 3.54
N ALA A 106 16.68 -7.64 4.04
CA ALA A 106 16.46 -8.76 4.94
C ALA A 106 16.74 -10.12 4.29
N VAL A 107 16.34 -10.33 3.02
CA VAL A 107 16.60 -11.60 2.33
C VAL A 107 18.08 -11.83 2.01
N LEU A 108 18.90 -10.76 1.94
CA LEU A 108 20.34 -10.85 1.67
C LEU A 108 21.19 -11.09 2.92
N ILE A 109 20.62 -10.92 4.13
CA ILE A 109 21.35 -11.08 5.39
C ILE A 109 21.06 -12.47 5.96
N PRO A 110 22.06 -13.38 6.06
CA PRO A 110 21.84 -14.74 6.55
C PRO A 110 21.26 -14.80 7.96
N HIS A 111 21.62 -13.84 8.83
CA HIS A 111 21.07 -13.77 10.19
C HIS A 111 19.59 -13.35 10.21
N ALA A 112 19.13 -12.59 9.21
CA ALA A 112 17.74 -12.17 9.11
C ALA A 112 16.84 -13.28 8.55
N THR A 113 17.39 -14.15 7.70
CA THR A 113 16.69 -15.33 7.16
C THR A 113 16.78 -16.56 8.06
N SER A 114 17.69 -16.60 9.04
CA SER A 114 17.80 -17.73 9.99
C SER A 114 16.67 -17.81 11.02
N VAL A 115 15.81 -16.78 11.09
CA VAL A 115 14.73 -16.65 12.09
C VAL A 115 13.33 -16.72 11.48
N LEU A 116 13.24 -17.22 10.24
CA LEU A 116 11.98 -17.52 9.56
C LEU A 116 11.20 -18.60 10.32
N GLY A 117 9.88 -18.46 10.38
CA GLY A 117 9.00 -19.47 10.96
C GLY A 117 8.77 -20.64 10.00
N ASN A 118 8.74 -20.33 8.69
CA ASN A 118 8.43 -21.30 7.64
C ASN A 118 9.50 -21.29 6.52
N PRO A 119 9.83 -22.46 5.94
CA PRO A 119 10.76 -22.55 4.83
C PRO A 119 10.12 -22.15 3.48
N GLY A 120 10.97 -22.01 2.46
CA GLY A 120 10.51 -21.83 1.07
C GLY A 120 9.84 -20.46 0.82
N PRO A 121 8.90 -20.38 -0.14
CA PRO A 121 8.22 -19.13 -0.49
C PRO A 121 7.42 -18.50 0.65
N HIS A 122 6.94 -19.30 1.60
CA HIS A 122 6.22 -18.79 2.77
C HIS A 122 7.14 -17.93 3.65
N GLY A 123 8.38 -18.36 3.88
CA GLY A 123 9.36 -17.56 4.62
C GLY A 123 9.71 -16.23 3.93
N PHE A 124 9.72 -16.19 2.59
CA PHE A 124 9.83 -14.92 1.87
C PHE A 124 8.60 -14.03 2.14
N THR A 125 7.40 -14.62 2.14
CA THR A 125 6.15 -13.93 2.45
C THR A 125 6.14 -13.37 3.88
N GLU A 126 6.68 -14.09 4.87
CA GLU A 126 6.84 -13.61 6.24
C GLU A 126 7.65 -12.30 6.32
N ILE A 127 8.79 -12.25 5.63
CA ILE A 127 9.63 -11.04 5.56
C ILE A 127 8.88 -9.92 4.82
N LEU A 128 8.32 -10.22 3.65
CA LEU A 128 7.59 -9.24 2.85
C LEU A 128 6.41 -8.67 3.63
N TYR A 129 5.67 -9.49 4.37
CA TYR A 129 4.56 -9.08 5.20
C TYR A 129 5.03 -8.19 6.35
N ALA A 130 6.12 -8.56 7.03
CA ALA A 130 6.68 -7.76 8.11
C ALA A 130 7.01 -6.33 7.63
N PHE A 131 7.72 -6.20 6.50
CA PHE A 131 8.03 -4.88 5.94
C PHE A 131 6.80 -4.16 5.37
N SER A 132 5.86 -4.90 4.75
CA SER A 132 4.61 -4.33 4.22
C SER A 132 3.76 -3.70 5.32
N SER A 133 3.61 -4.41 6.45
CA SER A 133 2.86 -3.95 7.60
C SER A 133 3.49 -2.74 8.26
N VAL A 134 4.79 -2.80 8.57
CA VAL A 134 5.45 -1.73 9.32
C VAL A 134 5.60 -0.45 8.49
N ALA A 135 5.91 -0.55 7.20
CA ALA A 135 6.05 0.59 6.31
C ALA A 135 4.71 1.28 6.02
N ASN A 136 3.59 0.55 6.02
CA ASN A 136 2.26 1.15 5.91
C ASN A 136 1.62 1.46 7.28
N ASN A 137 2.35 1.26 8.37
CA ASN A 137 1.87 1.48 9.74
C ASN A 137 0.61 0.67 10.10
N ASN A 138 0.45 -0.53 9.52
CA ASN A 138 -0.65 -1.43 9.84
C ASN A 138 -0.48 -2.03 11.24
N GLY A 139 0.67 -2.65 11.50
CA GLY A 139 1.01 -3.27 12.78
C GLY A 139 0.65 -4.75 12.91
N SER A 140 -0.07 -5.34 11.94
CA SER A 140 -0.24 -6.80 11.90
C SER A 140 1.09 -7.50 11.58
N ALA A 141 1.24 -8.75 12.00
CA ALA A 141 2.34 -9.63 11.64
C ALA A 141 1.81 -11.03 11.35
N MET A 142 2.46 -11.79 10.47
CA MET A 142 2.06 -13.17 10.22
C MET A 142 2.18 -14.01 11.48
N GLY A 143 3.27 -13.85 12.24
CA GLY A 143 3.48 -14.49 13.54
C GLY A 143 4.53 -15.60 13.54
N GLY A 144 4.99 -16.06 12.37
CA GLY A 144 6.10 -17.02 12.25
C GLY A 144 7.49 -16.37 12.37
N LEU A 145 7.67 -15.16 11.83
CA LEU A 145 8.94 -14.44 11.86
C LEU A 145 9.30 -13.90 13.25
N THR A 146 10.46 -14.31 13.77
CA THR A 146 10.98 -13.75 15.03
C THR A 146 11.73 -12.44 14.80
N VAL A 147 11.14 -11.32 15.24
CA VAL A 147 11.66 -9.96 15.01
C VAL A 147 12.40 -9.35 16.20
N THR A 148 12.82 -10.16 17.18
CA THR A 148 13.48 -9.69 18.41
C THR A 148 14.95 -9.36 18.24
N SER A 149 15.57 -9.69 17.10
CA SER A 149 16.97 -9.34 16.82
C SER A 149 17.16 -7.83 16.65
N THR A 150 18.35 -7.32 16.94
CA THR A 150 18.69 -5.90 16.74
C THR A 150 18.45 -5.46 15.31
N PHE A 151 18.73 -6.33 14.32
CA PHE A 151 18.46 -6.05 12.92
C PHE A 151 16.98 -5.74 12.69
N TYR A 152 16.06 -6.65 13.04
CA TYR A 152 14.64 -6.46 12.77
C TYR A 152 14.06 -5.30 13.58
N GLN A 153 14.41 -5.14 14.84
CA GLN A 153 13.93 -4.01 15.65
C GLN A 153 14.32 -2.65 15.04
N VAL A 154 15.58 -2.50 14.60
CA VAL A 154 16.04 -1.25 13.98
C VAL A 154 15.42 -1.06 12.59
N ALA A 155 15.48 -2.09 11.74
CA ALA A 155 14.99 -2.00 10.37
C ALA A 155 13.48 -1.72 10.31
N THR A 156 12.68 -2.45 11.10
CA THR A 156 11.24 -2.24 11.17
C THR A 156 10.89 -0.91 11.83
N GLY A 157 11.58 -0.50 12.90
CA GLY A 157 11.38 0.80 13.53
C GLY A 157 11.65 1.98 12.58
N LEU A 158 12.74 1.91 11.80
CA LEU A 158 13.02 2.90 10.75
C LEU A 158 11.97 2.88 9.64
N ALA A 159 11.56 1.69 9.19
CA ALA A 159 10.52 1.55 8.17
C ALA A 159 9.18 2.16 8.63
N MET A 160 8.79 1.99 9.91
CA MET A 160 7.59 2.62 10.47
C MET A 160 7.70 4.15 10.46
N LEU A 161 8.83 4.67 10.94
CA LEU A 161 9.06 6.11 11.05
C LEU A 161 9.05 6.76 9.66
N MET A 162 9.78 6.18 8.71
CA MET A 162 9.83 6.65 7.33
C MET A 162 8.46 6.52 6.65
N GLY A 163 7.81 5.37 6.81
CA GLY A 163 6.48 5.10 6.27
C GLY A 163 5.44 6.13 6.73
N ARG A 164 5.50 6.56 7.99
CA ARG A 164 4.57 7.54 8.55
C ARG A 164 4.91 8.97 8.13
N PHE A 165 6.11 9.43 8.43
CA PHE A 165 6.45 10.85 8.33
C PHE A 165 6.88 11.25 6.92
N TRP A 166 7.61 10.38 6.21
CA TRP A 166 8.02 10.66 4.84
C TRP A 166 6.84 10.61 3.86
N PHE A 167 5.78 9.88 4.23
CA PHE A 167 4.48 9.95 3.55
C PHE A 167 3.71 11.25 3.91
N ALA A 168 3.68 11.65 5.19
CA ALA A 168 2.94 12.83 5.63
C ALA A 168 3.50 14.15 5.07
N LEU A 169 4.81 14.26 4.88
CA LEU A 169 5.46 15.47 4.35
C LEU A 169 4.91 15.93 2.98
N PRO A 170 4.86 15.09 1.92
CA PRO A 170 4.28 15.49 0.64
C PRO A 170 2.78 15.79 0.75
N VAL A 171 2.03 15.10 1.62
CA VAL A 171 0.62 15.40 1.87
C VAL A 171 0.44 16.81 2.43
N MET A 172 1.28 17.21 3.40
CA MET A 172 1.24 18.55 3.97
C MET A 172 1.66 19.63 2.95
N ALA A 173 2.68 19.35 2.14
CA ALA A 173 3.12 20.24 1.06
C ALA A 173 2.01 20.44 0.01
N LEU A 174 1.32 19.35 -0.35
CA LEU A 174 0.17 19.36 -1.24
C LEU A 174 -0.98 20.18 -0.65
N ALA A 175 -1.30 19.99 0.64
CA ALA A 175 -2.32 20.78 1.32
C ALA A 175 -2.00 22.29 1.27
N GLY A 176 -0.75 22.67 1.55
CA GLY A 176 -0.27 24.06 1.44
C GLY A 176 -0.44 24.64 0.03
N SER A 177 -0.04 23.89 -1.00
CA SER A 177 -0.23 24.29 -2.40
C SER A 177 -1.71 24.46 -2.76
N MET A 178 -2.56 23.51 -2.33
CA MET A 178 -3.99 23.53 -2.64
C MET A 178 -4.70 24.72 -2.01
N VAL A 179 -4.34 25.16 -0.80
CA VAL A 179 -4.97 26.31 -0.13
C VAL A 179 -4.78 27.60 -0.93
N MET A 180 -3.63 27.78 -1.57
CA MET A 180 -3.31 28.98 -2.35
C MET A 180 -4.07 29.07 -3.68
N LYS A 181 -4.70 27.98 -4.12
CA LYS A 181 -5.35 27.89 -5.43
C LYS A 181 -6.79 28.37 -5.40
N LYS A 182 -7.14 29.18 -6.41
CA LYS A 182 -8.52 29.63 -6.65
C LYS A 182 -9.37 28.47 -7.16
N LYS A 183 -10.62 28.43 -6.69
CA LYS A 183 -11.64 27.48 -7.17
C LYS A 183 -12.28 28.02 -8.44
N ILE A 184 -12.33 27.19 -9.48
CA ILE A 184 -12.92 27.51 -10.78
C ILE A 184 -14.31 26.86 -10.86
N PRO A 185 -15.33 27.55 -11.43
CA PRO A 185 -16.65 26.95 -11.62
C PRO A 185 -16.61 25.80 -12.65
N PRO A 186 -17.46 24.77 -12.50
CA PRO A 186 -17.56 23.68 -13.45
C PRO A 186 -17.86 24.18 -14.87
N ASN A 187 -17.22 23.58 -15.87
CA ASN A 187 -17.45 23.81 -17.29
C ASN A 187 -17.62 22.48 -18.04
N LEU A 188 -17.87 22.53 -19.35
CA LEU A 188 -18.08 21.33 -20.19
C LEU A 188 -16.89 20.35 -20.18
N GLY A 189 -15.68 20.81 -19.84
CA GLY A 189 -14.48 19.98 -19.71
C GLY A 189 -14.21 19.48 -18.29
N THR A 190 -15.04 19.83 -17.30
CA THR A 190 -14.89 19.36 -15.92
C THR A 190 -15.36 17.92 -15.80
N LEU A 191 -14.44 17.01 -15.42
CA LEU A 191 -14.75 15.60 -15.20
C LEU A 191 -15.64 15.43 -13.95
N PRO A 192 -16.81 14.76 -14.04
CA PRO A 192 -17.65 14.52 -12.87
C PRO A 192 -17.08 13.40 -11.97
N THR A 193 -16.44 13.78 -10.86
CA THR A 193 -15.73 12.89 -9.93
C THR A 193 -16.62 12.12 -8.94
N HIS A 194 -17.92 12.05 -9.19
CA HIS A 194 -18.92 11.38 -8.33
C HIS A 194 -19.71 10.29 -9.08
N THR A 195 -19.38 10.05 -10.35
CA THR A 195 -20.09 9.09 -11.21
C THR A 195 -19.48 7.68 -11.08
N PRO A 196 -20.23 6.62 -11.44
CA PRO A 196 -19.70 5.26 -11.49
C PRO A 196 -18.43 5.12 -12.35
N LEU A 197 -18.30 5.95 -13.40
CA LEU A 197 -17.11 6.01 -14.23
C LEU A 197 -15.88 6.41 -13.40
N PHE A 198 -15.98 7.47 -12.59
CA PHE A 198 -14.87 7.91 -11.75
C PHE A 198 -14.57 6.91 -10.62
N ILE A 199 -15.60 6.30 -10.04
CA ILE A 199 -15.42 5.23 -9.04
C ILE A 199 -14.61 4.07 -9.64
N THR A 200 -14.98 3.62 -10.84
CA THR A 200 -14.29 2.54 -11.54
C THR A 200 -12.86 2.92 -11.89
N LEU A 201 -12.64 4.15 -12.37
CA LEU A 201 -11.30 4.67 -12.66
C LEU A 201 -10.43 4.70 -11.40
N LEU A 202 -10.97 5.15 -10.26
CA LEU A 202 -10.25 5.25 -9.00
C LEU A 202 -9.86 3.85 -8.49
N ILE A 203 -10.80 2.90 -8.50
CA ILE A 203 -10.53 1.50 -8.15
C ILE A 203 -9.44 0.92 -9.06
N GLY A 204 -9.56 1.11 -10.37
CA GLY A 204 -8.56 0.67 -11.34
C GLY A 204 -7.19 1.31 -11.10
N THR A 205 -7.14 2.60 -10.75
CA THR A 205 -5.89 3.32 -10.46
C THR A 205 -5.19 2.73 -9.23
N VAL A 206 -5.93 2.51 -8.14
CA VAL A 206 -5.40 1.92 -6.90
C VAL A 206 -4.85 0.51 -7.17
N ILE A 207 -5.64 -0.33 -7.84
CA ILE A 207 -5.24 -1.71 -8.16
C ILE A 207 -4.03 -1.73 -9.08
N LEU A 208 -4.03 -0.96 -10.18
CA LEU A 208 -2.95 -0.99 -11.16
C LEU A 208 -1.62 -0.52 -10.58
N VAL A 209 -1.62 0.58 -9.83
CA VAL A 209 -0.38 1.11 -9.23
C VAL A 209 0.21 0.09 -8.24
N SER A 210 -0.62 -0.50 -7.38
CA SER A 210 -0.14 -1.51 -6.44
C SER A 210 0.30 -2.80 -7.17
N ALA A 211 -0.50 -3.28 -8.14
CA ALA A 211 -0.21 -4.43 -9.00
C ALA A 211 1.20 -4.30 -9.60
N LEU A 212 1.48 -3.18 -10.24
CA LEU A 212 2.76 -2.98 -10.91
C LEU A 212 3.95 -2.88 -9.95
N ASN A 213 3.75 -2.40 -8.73
CA ASN A 213 4.82 -2.29 -7.73
C ASN A 213 5.19 -3.65 -7.11
N PHE A 214 4.20 -4.50 -6.86
CA PHE A 214 4.37 -5.65 -5.97
C PHE A 214 4.15 -7.01 -6.64
N LEU A 215 3.61 -7.07 -7.86
CA LEU A 215 3.40 -8.32 -8.57
C LEU A 215 4.68 -9.19 -8.65
N PRO A 216 5.88 -8.64 -8.91
CA PRO A 216 7.10 -9.45 -8.89
C PRO A 216 7.39 -10.07 -7.51
N ALA A 217 7.23 -9.29 -6.43
CA ALA A 217 7.45 -9.78 -5.07
C ALA A 217 6.40 -10.84 -4.69
N LEU A 218 5.12 -10.58 -4.95
CA LEU A 218 4.05 -11.55 -4.70
C LEU A 218 4.21 -12.84 -5.50
N SER A 219 4.77 -12.76 -6.71
CA SER A 219 5.07 -13.92 -7.54
C SER A 219 6.07 -14.86 -6.88
N LEU A 220 7.02 -14.32 -6.11
CA LEU A 220 8.05 -15.08 -5.39
C LEU A 220 7.61 -15.58 -4.00
N GLY A 221 6.47 -15.09 -3.49
CA GLY A 221 5.92 -15.49 -2.19
C GLY A 221 4.63 -16.30 -2.33
N PRO A 222 3.46 -15.71 -2.04
CA PRO A 222 2.21 -16.45 -1.92
C PRO A 222 1.71 -17.05 -3.25
N LEU A 223 2.04 -16.45 -4.40
CA LEU A 223 1.57 -16.97 -5.70
C LEU A 223 2.30 -18.27 -6.07
N ILE A 224 3.64 -18.30 -5.99
CA ILE A 224 4.38 -19.54 -6.24
C ILE A 224 4.05 -20.61 -5.19
N GLU A 225 3.84 -20.22 -3.93
CA GLU A 225 3.39 -21.15 -2.89
C GLU A 225 2.03 -21.78 -3.25
N HIS A 226 1.09 -20.98 -3.77
CA HIS A 226 -0.19 -21.49 -4.24
C HIS A 226 -0.05 -22.46 -5.41
N PHE A 227 0.79 -22.14 -6.39
CA PHE A 227 1.03 -23.01 -7.53
C PHE A 227 1.70 -24.33 -7.13
N ILE A 228 2.66 -24.29 -6.19
CA ILE A 228 3.26 -25.51 -5.63
C ILE A 228 2.19 -26.37 -4.97
N LEU A 229 1.35 -25.77 -4.11
CA LEU A 229 0.29 -26.47 -3.40
C LEU A 229 -0.66 -27.21 -4.35
N ILE A 230 -1.10 -26.56 -5.43
CA ILE A 230 -1.96 -27.19 -6.44
C ILE A 230 -1.22 -28.28 -7.23
N HIS A 231 0.08 -28.12 -7.51
CA HIS A 231 0.83 -29.10 -8.30
C HIS A 231 1.18 -30.37 -7.51
N THR A 232 1.27 -30.28 -6.19
CA THR A 232 1.48 -31.43 -5.29
C THR A 232 0.21 -32.24 -4.98
N HIS A 233 -0.95 -31.79 -5.46
CA HIS A 233 -2.25 -32.47 -5.31
C HIS A 233 -2.79 -32.94 -6.66
#